data_AF-A0A8C0FCA7-F1
#
_entry.id   AF-A0A8C0FCA7-F1
#
_cell.length_a   1.000
_cell.length_b   1.000
_cell.length_c   1.000
_cell.angle_alpha   90.00
_cell.angle_beta   90.00
_cell.angle_gamma   90.00
#
_symmetry.space_group_name_H-M   'P 1'
#
loop_
_entity.id
_entity.type
_entity.pdbx_description
1 polymer ?
#
loop_
_entity_poly.entity_id
_entity_poly.type
_entity_poly.pdbx_seq_one_letter_code
_entity_poly.pdbx_strand_id
1 'polypeptide(L)'
;MEVEEGQGQREQEQEQEQEQEQEREQEQEQEQKQKGWGEEGWGEEGWGEEGWEEEGWEEEEEQQQQQQNQDPEAAAAALEEKLRRVAEWLKKIYGDEPVPQYEVNTQTVDILYELAERNEARDRDVSLLIEDMKEKAAEYDAEANYLQGILLETLDISPISLYSEGTNYLNILVESAMILDTKDTSLASFFCAINDMTSELYATESENREMERELSSLRRKLTRALLLEKQLKEDLKKVKESLEVDTAKADSQLQNLEFLKNKSEDLKLEIKDAEEKLAASGLDQTLTHGSLMKLSKEVAELQNEIVPLKKELDSYLDLTPNSSLVDVKIEEVKRELEAVEAEFSRQIDMLTLELPKPGKLFP
;
A
#
# COMPACT_ATOMS: atom_id res chain seq x y z
N MET A 1 0.85 11.97 62.62
CA MET A 1 1.60 11.12 61.67
C MET A 1 0.75 9.95 61.20
N GLU A 2 0.14 9.13 62.06
CA GLU A 2 -0.67 7.98 61.59
C GLU A 2 -2.01 8.34 60.90
N VAL A 3 -2.53 9.57 61.04
CA VAL A 3 -3.79 10.00 60.40
C VAL A 3 -3.59 10.48 58.96
N GLU A 4 -2.41 11.02 58.63
CA GLU A 4 -2.10 11.52 57.27
C GLU A 4 -1.73 10.37 56.31
N GLU A 5 -1.09 9.30 56.81
CA GLU A 5 -0.80 8.10 55.98
C GLU A 5 -2.07 7.37 55.54
N GLY A 6 -3.14 7.37 56.36
CA GLY A 6 -4.42 6.74 56.02
C GLY A 6 -5.33 7.57 55.10
N GLN A 7 -4.98 8.82 54.79
CA GLN A 7 -5.67 9.62 53.78
C GLN A 7 -5.05 9.42 52.39
N GLY A 8 -3.72 9.39 52.30
CA GLY A 8 -3.02 9.10 51.04
C GLY A 8 -3.35 7.72 50.48
N GLN A 9 -3.51 6.70 51.34
CA GLN A 9 -3.92 5.36 50.87
C GLN A 9 -5.34 5.32 50.29
N ARG A 10 -6.28 6.11 50.84
CA ARG A 10 -7.65 6.17 50.35
C ARG A 10 -7.78 6.93 49.04
N GLU A 11 -6.99 7.99 48.87
CA GLU A 11 -6.91 8.71 47.58
C GLU A 11 -6.31 7.81 46.50
N GLN A 12 -5.28 7.03 46.84
CA GLN A 12 -4.66 6.10 45.90
C GLN A 12 -5.56 4.91 45.52
N GLU A 13 -6.38 4.41 46.46
CA GLU A 13 -7.40 3.41 46.16
C GLU A 13 -8.52 3.97 45.28
N GLN A 14 -8.95 5.23 45.50
CA GLN A 14 -9.95 5.88 44.65
C GLN A 14 -9.44 6.14 43.23
N GLU A 15 -8.18 6.53 43.07
CA GLU A 15 -7.57 6.69 41.73
C GLU A 15 -7.50 5.34 40.99
N GLN A 16 -7.14 4.26 41.67
CA GLN A 16 -7.13 2.92 41.07
C GLN A 16 -8.53 2.42 40.70
N GLU A 17 -9.55 2.70 41.52
CA GLU A 17 -10.93 2.33 41.18
C GLU A 17 -11.43 3.10 39.95
N GLN A 18 -11.12 4.39 39.84
CA GLN A 18 -11.48 5.19 38.66
C GLN A 18 -10.78 4.72 37.39
N GLU A 19 -9.51 4.33 37.48
CA GLU A 19 -8.74 3.83 36.34
C GLU A 19 -9.31 2.48 35.85
N GLN A 20 -9.68 1.58 36.78
CA GLN A 20 -10.33 0.30 36.45
C GLN A 20 -11.76 0.45 35.91
N GLU A 21 -12.47 1.51 36.28
CA GLU A 21 -13.79 1.81 35.74
C GLU A 21 -13.68 2.35 34.30
N GLN A 22 -12.73 3.23 34.03
CA GLN A 22 -12.42 3.69 32.67
C GLN A 22 -11.98 2.56 31.74
N GLU A 23 -11.15 1.62 32.20
CA GLU A 23 -10.76 0.45 31.39
C GLU A 23 -11.98 -0.43 31.05
N ARG A 24 -12.90 -0.63 32.00
CA ARG A 24 -14.13 -1.40 31.77
C ARG A 24 -15.08 -0.72 30.79
N GLU A 25 -15.21 0.61 30.83
CA GLU A 25 -16.00 1.36 29.86
C GLU A 25 -15.40 1.26 28.45
N GLN A 26 -14.07 1.37 28.32
CA GLN A 26 -13.39 1.21 27.02
C GLN A 26 -13.53 -0.21 26.45
N GLU A 27 -13.46 -1.25 27.30
CA GLU A 27 -13.73 -2.63 26.86
C GLU A 27 -15.18 -2.83 26.42
N GLN A 28 -16.16 -2.26 27.13
CA GLN A 28 -17.56 -2.32 26.71
C GLN A 28 -17.80 -1.59 25.38
N GLU A 29 -17.18 -0.44 25.16
CA GLU A 29 -17.30 0.29 23.90
C GLU A 29 -16.66 -0.48 22.72
N GLN A 30 -15.53 -1.16 22.96
CA GLN A 30 -14.93 -2.05 21.96
C GLN A 30 -15.78 -3.28 21.67
N GLU A 31 -16.40 -3.88 22.69
CA GLU A 31 -17.35 -4.98 22.50
C GLU A 31 -18.60 -4.53 21.73
N GLN A 32 -19.15 -3.35 22.03
CA GLN A 32 -20.30 -2.81 21.28
C GLN A 32 -19.93 -2.52 19.83
N LYS A 33 -18.74 -1.99 19.58
CA LYS A 33 -18.24 -1.84 18.20
C LYS A 33 -18.14 -3.20 17.53
N GLN A 34 -17.48 -4.20 18.13
CA GLN A 34 -17.38 -5.54 17.52
C GLN A 34 -18.75 -6.21 17.28
N LYS A 35 -19.74 -6.00 18.16
CA LYS A 35 -21.11 -6.48 17.98
C LYS A 35 -21.85 -5.72 16.87
N GLY A 36 -21.64 -4.42 16.74
CA GLY A 36 -22.20 -3.60 15.65
C GLY A 36 -21.65 -3.96 14.26
N TRP A 37 -20.38 -4.39 14.17
CA TRP A 37 -19.80 -4.92 12.92
C TRP A 37 -20.26 -6.35 12.59
N GLY A 38 -20.99 -7.02 13.50
CA GLY A 38 -21.50 -8.39 13.31
C GLY A 38 -22.97 -8.47 12.85
N GLU A 39 -23.72 -7.36 12.89
CA GLU A 39 -25.14 -7.30 12.50
C GLU A 39 -25.37 -6.65 11.12
N GLU A 40 -24.34 -6.09 10.47
CA GLU A 40 -24.34 -5.86 9.02
C GLU A 40 -23.95 -7.15 8.28
N GLY A 41 -24.66 -8.23 8.62
CA GLY A 41 -24.68 -9.45 7.86
C GLY A 41 -25.39 -9.21 6.53
N TRP A 42 -24.63 -9.35 5.45
CA TRP A 42 -25.07 -9.78 4.12
C TRP A 42 -26.53 -10.23 4.10
N GLY A 43 -27.40 -9.34 3.62
CA GLY A 43 -28.72 -9.72 3.19
C GLY A 43 -28.59 -10.72 2.04
N GLU A 44 -28.73 -12.01 2.35
CA GLU A 44 -29.30 -12.97 1.40
C GLU A 44 -30.76 -12.54 1.16
N GLU A 45 -30.95 -11.60 0.25
CA GLU A 45 -32.26 -11.37 -0.34
C GLU A 45 -32.56 -12.57 -1.24
N GLY A 46 -33.50 -13.37 -0.74
CA GLY A 46 -34.11 -14.45 -1.48
C GLY A 46 -34.72 -13.92 -2.77
N TRP A 47 -34.54 -14.71 -3.83
CA TRP A 47 -35.28 -14.60 -5.07
C TRP A 47 -36.78 -14.80 -4.79
N GLY A 48 -37.45 -13.70 -4.46
CA GLY A 48 -38.89 -13.57 -4.58
C GLY A 48 -39.23 -13.29 -6.04
N GLU A 49 -39.85 -14.26 -6.70
CA GLU A 49 -40.67 -14.00 -7.89
C GLU A 49 -41.83 -13.08 -7.48
N GLU A 50 -41.63 -11.77 -7.55
CA GLU A 50 -42.70 -10.78 -7.52
C GLU A 50 -42.57 -9.90 -8.76
N GLY A 51 -43.49 -10.11 -9.70
CA GLY A 51 -43.59 -9.31 -10.90
C GLY A 51 -44.04 -7.90 -10.56
N TRP A 52 -43.14 -6.93 -10.72
CA TRP A 52 -43.43 -5.49 -10.70
C TRP A 52 -42.37 -4.74 -11.52
N GLU A 53 -42.29 -4.97 -12.84
CA GLU A 53 -41.42 -4.16 -13.73
C GLU A 53 -42.04 -3.90 -15.13
N GLU A 54 -43.36 -3.89 -15.28
CA GLU A 54 -44.00 -3.39 -16.52
C GLU A 54 -44.82 -2.11 -16.33
N GLU A 55 -45.33 -1.80 -15.12
CA GLU A 55 -46.16 -0.61 -14.90
C GLU A 55 -45.37 0.71 -14.73
N GLY A 56 -44.08 0.65 -14.36
CA GLY A 56 -43.24 1.85 -14.21
C GLY A 56 -42.67 2.39 -15.53
N TRP A 57 -42.49 1.51 -16.52
CA TRP A 57 -41.96 1.89 -17.84
C TRP A 57 -43.04 2.50 -18.73
N GLU A 58 -44.30 2.05 -18.61
CA GLU A 58 -45.42 2.65 -19.33
C GLU A 58 -45.78 4.05 -18.80
N GLU A 59 -45.69 4.31 -17.49
CA GLU A 59 -45.89 5.67 -16.93
C GLU A 59 -44.76 6.64 -17.32
N GLU A 60 -43.49 6.19 -17.38
CA GLU A 60 -42.38 7.01 -17.87
C GLU A 60 -42.44 7.23 -19.40
N GLU A 61 -42.86 6.24 -20.19
CA GLU A 61 -43.07 6.39 -21.64
C GLU A 61 -44.29 7.26 -21.98
N GLU A 62 -45.39 7.16 -21.21
CA GLU A 62 -46.55 8.07 -21.36
C GLU A 62 -46.21 9.50 -20.96
N GLN A 63 -45.40 9.71 -19.91
CA GLN A 63 -44.89 11.03 -19.55
C GLN A 63 -43.93 11.60 -20.60
N GLN A 64 -43.06 10.76 -21.19
CA GLN A 64 -42.19 11.17 -22.30
C GLN A 64 -42.96 11.45 -23.61
N GLN A 65 -44.02 10.68 -23.91
CA GLN A 65 -44.88 10.91 -25.06
C GLN A 65 -45.81 12.12 -24.87
N GLN A 66 -46.24 12.43 -23.64
CA GLN A 66 -46.96 13.68 -23.34
C GLN A 66 -46.06 14.91 -23.44
N GLN A 67 -44.77 14.82 -23.11
CA GLN A 67 -43.81 15.91 -23.33
C GLN A 67 -43.48 16.12 -24.82
N GLN A 68 -43.49 15.06 -25.64
CA GLN A 68 -43.27 15.17 -27.09
C GLN A 68 -44.49 15.68 -27.89
N ASN A 69 -45.69 15.63 -27.32
CA ASN A 69 -46.95 16.09 -27.95
C ASN A 69 -47.35 17.53 -27.57
N GLN A 70 -46.43 18.35 -27.04
CA GLN A 70 -46.70 19.77 -26.86
C GLN A 70 -46.70 20.49 -28.21
N ASP A 71 -47.85 21.03 -28.58
CA ASP A 71 -48.03 21.87 -29.78
C ASP A 71 -47.02 23.04 -29.72
N PRO A 72 -46.16 23.24 -30.73
CA PRO A 72 -45.15 24.31 -30.72
C PRO A 72 -45.76 25.72 -30.56
N GLU A 73 -47.03 25.89 -30.93
CA GLU A 73 -47.81 27.11 -30.69
C GLU A 73 -48.14 27.32 -29.19
N ALA A 74 -48.43 26.24 -28.46
CA ALA A 74 -48.69 26.29 -27.02
C ALA A 74 -47.40 26.56 -26.21
N ALA A 75 -46.26 26.00 -26.64
CA ALA A 75 -44.96 26.26 -26.00
C ALA A 75 -44.50 27.72 -26.19
N ALA A 76 -44.75 28.29 -27.37
CA ALA A 76 -44.48 29.72 -27.63
C ALA A 76 -45.38 30.64 -26.80
N ALA A 77 -46.67 30.32 -26.69
CA ALA A 77 -47.62 31.07 -25.85
C ALA A 77 -47.26 31.00 -24.36
N ALA A 78 -46.83 29.83 -23.87
CA ALA A 78 -46.38 29.65 -22.49
C ALA A 78 -45.10 30.46 -22.18
N LEU A 79 -44.16 30.54 -23.13
CA LEU A 79 -42.95 31.35 -23.00
C LEU A 79 -43.27 32.85 -22.96
N GLU A 80 -44.21 33.31 -23.79
CA GLU A 80 -44.65 34.71 -23.81
C GLU A 80 -45.34 35.12 -22.50
N GLU A 81 -46.15 34.23 -21.92
CA GLU A 81 -46.77 34.46 -20.62
C GLU A 81 -45.75 34.48 -19.47
N LYS A 82 -44.77 33.55 -19.48
CA LYS A 82 -43.65 33.56 -18.52
C LYS A 82 -42.84 34.86 -18.64
N LEU A 83 -42.58 35.33 -19.85
CA LEU A 83 -41.90 36.60 -20.11
C LEU A 83 -42.67 37.80 -19.55
N ARG A 84 -43.98 37.84 -19.79
CA ARG A 84 -44.86 38.89 -19.25
C ARG A 84 -44.80 38.90 -17.73
N ARG A 85 -44.89 37.73 -17.10
CA ARG A 85 -44.82 37.58 -15.65
C ARG A 85 -43.48 38.04 -15.08
N VAL A 86 -42.37 37.63 -15.71
CA VAL A 86 -41.02 38.04 -15.33
C VAL A 86 -40.83 39.55 -15.50
N ALA A 87 -41.33 40.15 -16.57
CA ALA A 87 -41.23 41.59 -16.79
C ALA A 87 -42.02 42.40 -15.75
N GLU A 88 -43.23 41.94 -15.38
CA GLU A 88 -44.03 42.55 -14.31
C GLU A 88 -43.34 42.43 -12.95
N TRP A 89 -42.80 41.24 -12.62
CA TRP A 89 -42.06 40.99 -11.39
C TRP A 89 -40.78 41.84 -11.30
N LEU A 90 -39.97 41.89 -12.36
CA LEU A 90 -38.77 42.73 -12.41
C LEU A 90 -39.13 44.21 -12.23
N LYS A 91 -40.19 44.69 -12.87
CA LYS A 91 -40.66 46.07 -12.66
C LYS A 91 -41.07 46.33 -11.20
N LYS A 92 -41.71 45.35 -10.55
CA LYS A 92 -42.07 45.44 -9.12
C LYS A 92 -40.84 45.51 -8.22
N ILE A 93 -39.80 44.72 -8.50
CA ILE A 93 -38.56 44.67 -7.70
C ILE A 93 -37.73 45.95 -7.87
N TYR A 94 -37.58 46.44 -9.10
CA TYR A 94 -36.76 47.61 -9.41
C TYR A 94 -37.50 48.96 -9.21
N GLY A 95 -38.82 48.96 -9.09
CA GLY A 95 -39.61 50.17 -8.83
C GLY A 95 -39.43 51.23 -9.93
N ASP A 96 -38.78 52.34 -9.59
CA ASP A 96 -38.48 53.46 -10.49
C ASP A 96 -37.11 53.32 -11.21
N GLU A 97 -36.29 52.33 -10.84
CA GLU A 97 -35.01 52.07 -11.49
C GLU A 97 -35.19 51.28 -12.80
N PRO A 98 -34.35 51.53 -13.83
CA PRO A 98 -34.43 50.78 -15.07
C PRO A 98 -33.98 49.32 -14.85
N VAL A 99 -34.81 48.37 -15.28
CA VAL A 99 -34.49 46.94 -15.25
C VAL A 99 -33.22 46.68 -16.09
N PRO A 100 -32.18 46.02 -15.54
CA PRO A 100 -30.99 45.66 -16.27
C PRO A 100 -31.29 44.81 -17.50
N GLN A 101 -30.53 45.01 -18.58
CA GLN A 101 -30.65 44.18 -19.77
C GLN A 101 -30.25 42.74 -19.44
N TYR A 102 -31.12 41.79 -19.75
CA TYR A 102 -30.87 40.35 -19.60
C TYR A 102 -31.07 39.63 -20.93
N GLU A 103 -30.40 38.49 -21.09
CA GLU A 103 -30.53 37.65 -22.27
C GLU A 103 -31.88 36.92 -22.23
N VAL A 104 -32.70 37.11 -23.27
CA VAL A 104 -34.02 36.48 -23.38
C VAL A 104 -33.86 35.11 -24.04
N ASN A 105 -33.31 34.15 -23.30
CA ASN A 105 -33.21 32.75 -23.68
C ASN A 105 -34.25 31.91 -22.89
N THR A 106 -34.75 30.81 -23.44
CA THR A 106 -35.76 29.95 -22.80
C THR A 106 -35.33 29.53 -21.40
N GLN A 107 -34.08 29.09 -21.25
CA GLN A 107 -33.48 28.74 -19.95
C GLN A 107 -33.46 29.93 -18.98
N THR A 108 -33.10 31.12 -19.45
CA THR A 108 -33.02 32.32 -18.60
C THR A 108 -34.41 32.77 -18.15
N VAL A 109 -35.41 32.69 -19.03
CA VAL A 109 -36.80 33.04 -18.71
C VAL A 109 -37.38 32.06 -17.71
N ASP A 110 -37.12 30.75 -17.87
CA ASP A 110 -37.59 29.73 -16.92
C ASP A 110 -36.97 29.94 -15.54
N ILE A 111 -35.67 30.19 -15.46
CA ILE A 111 -34.98 30.49 -14.19
C ILE A 111 -35.55 31.75 -13.53
N LEU A 112 -35.77 32.82 -14.30
CA LEU A 112 -36.34 34.06 -13.78
C LEU A 112 -37.80 33.90 -13.36
N TYR A 113 -38.57 33.09 -14.08
CA TYR A 113 -39.96 32.79 -13.74
C TYR A 113 -40.05 32.00 -12.44
N GLU A 114 -39.25 30.94 -12.29
CA GLU A 114 -39.16 30.19 -11.03
C GLU A 114 -38.69 31.08 -9.86
N LEU A 115 -37.73 31.97 -10.11
CA LEU A 115 -37.26 32.91 -9.10
C LEU A 115 -38.36 33.89 -8.70
N ALA A 116 -39.14 34.39 -9.66
CA ALA A 116 -40.30 35.24 -9.40
C ALA A 116 -41.35 34.52 -8.56
N GLU A 117 -41.71 33.28 -8.91
CA GLU A 117 -42.66 32.48 -8.13
C GLU A 117 -42.18 32.24 -6.70
N ARG A 118 -40.92 31.83 -6.51
CA ARG A 118 -40.34 31.63 -5.18
C ARG A 118 -40.27 32.92 -4.38
N ASN A 119 -39.91 34.03 -5.03
CA ASN A 119 -39.84 35.33 -4.39
C ASN A 119 -41.23 35.80 -3.94
N GLU A 120 -42.24 35.71 -4.79
CA GLU A 120 -43.61 36.10 -4.46
C GLU A 120 -44.26 35.18 -3.43
N ALA A 121 -43.96 33.88 -3.45
CA ALA A 121 -44.37 32.96 -2.40
C ALA A 121 -43.78 33.39 -1.05
N ARG A 122 -42.48 33.64 -1.00
CA ARG A 122 -41.80 34.11 0.21
C ARG A 122 -42.32 35.48 0.66
N ASP A 123 -42.58 36.41 -0.26
CA ASP A 123 -43.14 37.72 0.05
C ASP A 123 -44.55 37.58 0.68
N ARG A 124 -45.36 36.65 0.19
CA ARG A 124 -46.67 36.31 0.79
C ARG A 124 -46.49 35.75 2.20
N ASP A 125 -45.58 34.80 2.40
CA ASP A 125 -45.32 34.20 3.70
C ASP A 125 -44.83 35.24 4.72
N VAL A 126 -43.90 36.11 4.31
CA VAL A 126 -43.43 37.23 5.14
C VAL A 126 -44.56 38.21 5.45
N SER A 127 -45.43 38.50 4.46
CA SER A 127 -46.59 39.39 4.68
C SER A 127 -47.58 38.79 5.69
N LEU A 128 -47.84 37.48 5.60
CA LEU A 128 -48.69 36.76 6.56
C LEU A 128 -48.07 36.77 7.96
N LEU A 129 -46.76 36.55 8.08
CA LEU A 129 -46.05 36.64 9.35
C LEU A 129 -46.13 38.06 9.94
N ILE A 130 -45.96 39.10 9.13
CA ILE A 130 -46.10 40.49 9.59
C ILE A 130 -47.50 40.76 10.12
N GLU A 131 -48.54 40.27 9.44
CA GLU A 131 -49.92 40.48 9.87
C GLU A 131 -50.23 39.71 11.17
N ASP A 132 -49.81 38.45 11.27
CA ASP A 132 -49.91 37.65 12.51
C ASP A 132 -49.17 38.32 13.69
N MET A 133 -47.98 38.87 13.46
CA MET A 133 -47.24 39.61 14.50
C MET A 133 -47.97 40.88 14.94
N LYS A 134 -48.62 41.60 14.01
CA LYS A 134 -49.42 42.79 14.34
C LYS A 134 -50.68 42.44 15.13
N GLU A 135 -51.37 41.37 14.74
CA GLU A 135 -52.54 40.87 15.45
C GLU A 135 -52.18 40.49 16.88
N LYS A 136 -51.13 39.68 17.06
CA LYS A 136 -50.58 39.33 18.38
C LYS A 136 -50.18 40.56 19.20
N ALA A 137 -49.52 41.54 18.58
CA ALA A 137 -49.16 42.78 19.27
C ALA A 137 -50.40 43.55 19.76
N ALA A 138 -51.46 43.60 18.95
CA ALA A 138 -52.72 44.23 19.33
C ALA A 138 -53.44 43.45 20.44
N GLU A 139 -53.42 42.11 20.41
CA GLU A 139 -53.94 41.27 21.48
C GLU A 139 -53.21 41.49 22.80
N TYR A 140 -51.86 41.49 22.78
CA TYR A 140 -51.06 41.76 23.96
C TYR A 140 -51.28 43.17 24.52
N ASP A 141 -51.43 44.18 23.66
CA ASP A 141 -51.74 45.55 24.10
C ASP A 141 -53.13 45.63 24.74
N ALA A 142 -54.13 44.97 24.15
CA ALA A 142 -55.48 44.89 24.72
C ALA A 142 -55.50 44.18 26.08
N GLU A 143 -54.80 43.06 26.21
CA GLU A 143 -54.66 42.31 27.47
C GLU A 143 -53.91 43.13 28.53
N ALA A 144 -52.82 43.82 28.14
CA ALA A 144 -52.07 44.69 29.05
C ALA A 144 -52.95 45.83 29.60
N ASN A 145 -53.74 46.46 28.73
CA ASN A 145 -54.70 47.50 29.12
C ASN A 145 -55.81 46.94 30.04
N TYR A 146 -56.31 45.73 29.76
CA TYR A 146 -57.30 45.05 30.59
C TYR A 146 -56.77 44.75 31.99
N LEU A 147 -55.58 44.14 32.09
CA LEU A 147 -54.93 43.83 33.36
C LEU A 147 -54.58 45.11 34.16
N GLN A 148 -54.09 46.15 33.49
CA GLN A 148 -53.85 47.45 34.12
C GLN A 148 -55.14 48.04 34.70
N GLY A 149 -56.26 47.95 33.96
CA GLY A 149 -57.57 48.37 34.42
C GLY A 149 -58.02 47.64 35.68
N ILE A 150 -57.88 46.31 35.71
CA ILE A 150 -58.21 45.50 36.90
C ILE A 150 -57.37 45.93 38.10
N LEU A 151 -56.05 46.05 37.94
CA LEU A 151 -55.14 46.42 39.04
C LEU A 151 -55.48 47.79 39.63
N LEU A 152 -55.85 48.74 38.78
CA LEU A 152 -56.24 50.08 39.20
C LEU A 152 -57.61 50.10 39.88
N GLU A 153 -58.61 49.39 39.33
CA GLU A 153 -59.99 49.40 39.86
C GLU A 153 -60.14 48.58 41.15
N THR A 154 -59.44 47.44 41.26
CA THR A 154 -59.60 46.50 42.39
C THR A 154 -58.63 46.74 43.53
N LEU A 155 -57.40 47.17 43.24
CA LEU A 155 -56.33 47.30 44.23
C LEU A 155 -55.80 48.73 44.40
N ASP A 156 -56.23 49.69 43.55
CA ASP A 156 -55.70 51.07 43.47
C ASP A 156 -54.16 51.10 43.31
N ILE A 157 -53.60 50.05 42.69
CA ILE A 157 -52.17 49.94 42.43
C ILE A 157 -51.89 50.59 41.07
N SER A 158 -51.31 51.79 41.09
CA SER A 158 -50.79 52.41 39.88
C SER A 158 -49.37 51.90 39.59
N PRO A 159 -49.02 51.52 38.35
CA PRO A 159 -47.64 51.22 37.97
C PRO A 159 -46.65 52.36 38.27
N ILE A 160 -47.14 53.59 38.35
CA ILE A 160 -46.35 54.81 38.66
C ILE A 160 -46.13 54.98 40.16
N SER A 161 -46.95 54.31 41.00
CA SER A 161 -46.87 54.39 42.47
C SER A 161 -45.86 53.44 43.10
N LEU A 162 -45.28 52.53 42.30
CA LEU A 162 -44.22 51.63 42.75
C LEU A 162 -42.96 52.41 43.08
N TYR A 163 -42.26 51.97 44.13
CA TYR A 163 -40.93 52.49 44.45
C TYR A 163 -39.96 52.17 43.30
N SER A 164 -39.00 53.06 43.04
CA SER A 164 -38.06 52.94 41.91
C SER A 164 -37.34 51.59 41.85
N GLU A 165 -37.01 51.02 43.01
CA GLU A 165 -36.38 49.70 43.10
C GLU A 165 -37.32 48.57 42.65
N GLY A 166 -38.61 48.67 43.01
CA GLY A 166 -39.62 47.68 42.63
C GLY A 166 -39.84 47.64 41.11
N THR A 167 -39.92 48.82 40.49
CA THR A 167 -39.98 48.93 39.02
C THR A 167 -38.72 48.38 38.36
N ASN A 168 -37.54 48.61 38.95
CA ASN A 168 -36.29 48.06 38.43
C ASN A 168 -36.27 46.53 38.49
N TYR A 169 -36.68 45.91 39.60
CA TYR A 169 -36.76 44.44 39.69
C TYR A 169 -37.75 43.84 38.70
N LEU A 170 -38.90 44.47 38.49
CA LEU A 170 -39.87 44.01 37.48
C LEU A 170 -39.31 44.13 36.06
N ASN A 171 -38.62 45.24 35.74
CA ASN A 171 -37.96 45.40 34.45
C ASN A 171 -36.89 44.32 34.23
N ILE A 172 -36.02 44.07 35.22
CA ILE A 172 -35.01 43.00 35.14
C ILE A 172 -35.68 41.63 34.95
N LEU A 173 -36.79 41.36 35.63
CA LEU A 173 -37.53 40.11 35.49
C LEU A 173 -38.11 39.94 34.07
N VAL A 174 -38.70 40.99 33.52
CA VAL A 174 -39.23 41.00 32.14
C VAL A 174 -38.10 40.88 31.13
N GLU A 175 -37.01 41.63 31.29
CA GLU A 175 -35.83 41.52 30.44
C GLU A 175 -35.23 40.11 30.48
N SER A 176 -35.16 39.49 31.66
CA SER A 176 -34.68 38.12 31.82
C SER A 176 -35.60 37.11 31.12
N ALA A 177 -36.92 37.29 31.23
CA ALA A 177 -37.90 36.45 30.52
C ALA A 177 -37.75 36.58 28.99
N MET A 178 -37.55 37.82 28.50
CA MET A 178 -37.32 38.08 27.08
C MET A 178 -36.01 37.48 26.56
N ILE A 179 -34.93 37.56 27.35
CA ILE A 179 -33.63 36.96 26.99
C ILE A 179 -33.71 35.44 26.94
N LEU A 180 -34.45 34.83 27.88
CA LEU A 180 -34.65 33.39 27.97
C LEU A 180 -35.82 32.89 27.11
N ASP A 181 -36.48 33.77 26.35
CA ASP A 181 -37.65 33.51 25.51
C ASP A 181 -38.78 32.76 26.25
N THR A 182 -39.04 33.14 27.51
CA THR A 182 -40.09 32.50 28.33
C THR A 182 -41.45 33.16 28.11
N LYS A 183 -42.50 32.33 28.06
CA LYS A 183 -43.89 32.79 27.87
C LYS A 183 -44.49 33.47 29.11
N ASP A 184 -43.94 33.17 30.29
CA ASP A 184 -44.37 33.75 31.55
C ASP A 184 -43.16 34.05 32.46
N THR A 185 -43.41 34.79 33.53
CA THR A 185 -42.43 35.12 34.57
C THR A 185 -42.49 34.13 35.74
N SER A 186 -43.03 32.92 35.52
CA SER A 186 -43.12 31.91 36.57
C SER A 186 -41.73 31.33 36.86
N LEU A 187 -41.50 31.00 38.14
CA LEU A 187 -40.25 30.42 38.58
C LEU A 187 -39.93 29.10 37.85
N ALA A 188 -40.95 28.30 37.55
CA ALA A 188 -40.79 27.03 36.84
C ALA A 188 -40.28 27.23 35.41
N SER A 189 -40.86 28.17 34.67
CA SER A 189 -40.42 28.51 33.30
C SER A 189 -38.98 29.00 33.29
N PHE A 190 -38.60 29.85 34.23
CA PHE A 190 -37.21 30.30 34.37
C PHE A 190 -36.25 29.14 34.66
N PHE A 191 -36.59 28.25 35.60
CA PHE A 191 -35.74 27.10 35.89
C PHE A 191 -35.61 26.16 34.70
N CYS A 192 -36.69 25.89 33.96
CA CYS A 192 -36.64 25.10 32.74
C CYS A 192 -35.74 25.76 31.69
N ALA A 193 -35.99 27.03 31.35
CA ALA A 193 -35.21 27.74 30.33
C ALA A 193 -33.72 27.83 30.70
N ILE A 194 -33.39 28.11 31.96
CA ILE A 194 -32.00 28.14 32.44
C ILE A 194 -31.36 26.75 32.33
N ASN A 195 -32.06 25.69 32.71
CA ASN A 195 -31.53 24.33 32.62
C ASN A 195 -31.34 23.88 31.16
N ASP A 196 -32.28 24.21 30.27
CA ASP A 196 -32.18 23.91 28.85
C ASP A 196 -30.98 24.63 28.24
N MET A 197 -30.83 25.94 28.51
CA MET A 197 -29.70 26.73 28.01
C MET A 197 -28.36 26.27 28.58
N THR A 198 -28.34 25.86 29.85
CA THR A 198 -27.15 25.29 30.49
C THR A 198 -26.78 23.94 29.87
N SER A 199 -27.77 23.11 29.54
CA SER A 199 -27.56 21.82 28.88
C SER A 199 -27.04 21.99 27.46
N GLU A 200 -27.61 22.93 26.70
CA GLU A 200 -27.14 23.29 25.35
C GLU A 200 -25.70 23.83 25.39
N LEU A 201 -25.38 24.67 26.38
CA LEU A 201 -24.02 25.17 26.59
C LEU A 201 -23.03 24.01 26.81
N TYR A 202 -23.35 23.05 27.69
CA TYR A 202 -22.48 21.90 27.92
C TYR A 202 -22.36 20.97 26.70
N ALA A 203 -23.45 20.75 25.96
CA ALA A 203 -23.42 19.96 24.73
C ALA A 203 -22.49 20.62 23.69
N THR A 204 -22.67 21.93 23.47
CA THR A 204 -21.84 22.72 22.55
C THR A 204 -20.37 22.75 22.98
N GLU A 205 -20.09 22.90 24.28
CA GLU A 205 -18.72 22.82 24.80
C GLU A 205 -18.09 21.44 24.58
N SER A 206 -18.86 20.37 24.77
CA SER A 206 -18.39 18.99 24.55
C SER A 206 -18.03 18.76 23.08
N GLU A 207 -18.91 19.15 22.17
CA GLU A 207 -18.68 19.09 20.72
C GLU A 207 -17.46 19.92 20.30
N ASN A 208 -17.30 21.13 20.85
CA ASN A 208 -16.12 21.96 20.61
C ASN A 208 -14.82 21.28 21.06
N ARG A 209 -14.81 20.67 22.25
CA ARG A 209 -13.64 19.92 22.75
C ARG A 209 -13.33 18.71 21.87
N GLU A 210 -14.35 18.05 21.33
CA GLU A 210 -14.18 16.95 20.40
C GLU A 210 -13.58 17.40 19.06
N MET A 211 -14.14 18.44 18.46
CA MET A 211 -13.59 19.05 17.25
C MET A 211 -12.13 19.50 17.45
N GLU A 212 -11.78 20.08 18.60
CA GLU A 212 -10.39 20.45 18.91
C GLU A 212 -9.46 19.24 19.00
N ARG A 213 -9.93 18.12 19.58
CA ARG A 213 -9.20 16.85 19.63
C ARG A 213 -8.98 16.30 18.22
N GLU A 214 -10.00 16.30 17.38
CA GLU A 214 -9.92 15.86 15.98
C GLU A 214 -8.96 16.72 15.16
N LEU A 215 -9.08 18.05 15.27
CA LEU A 215 -8.20 19.01 14.59
C LEU A 215 -6.75 18.79 15.01
N SER A 216 -6.49 18.61 16.30
CA SER A 216 -5.16 18.31 16.83
C SER A 216 -4.62 16.97 16.30
N SER A 217 -5.48 15.95 16.19
CA SER A 217 -5.13 14.66 15.60
C SER A 217 -4.77 14.78 14.13
N LEU A 218 -5.61 15.47 13.35
CA LEU A 218 -5.40 15.72 11.92
C LEU A 218 -4.12 16.51 11.68
N ARG A 219 -3.85 17.53 12.51
CA ARG A 219 -2.61 18.31 12.46
C ARG A 219 -1.38 17.43 12.68
N ARG A 220 -1.40 16.50 13.64
CA ARG A 220 -0.30 15.54 13.84
C ARG A 220 -0.12 14.61 12.63
N LYS A 221 -1.22 14.09 12.08
CA LYS A 221 -1.19 13.25 10.87
C LYS A 221 -0.61 14.02 9.68
N LEU A 222 -1.03 15.26 9.46
CA LEU A 222 -0.51 16.13 8.41
C LEU A 222 0.99 16.38 8.57
N THR A 223 1.46 16.72 9.77
CA THR A 223 2.89 16.90 10.02
C THR A 223 3.69 15.63 9.72
N ARG A 224 3.21 14.44 10.11
CA ARG A 224 3.86 13.16 9.78
C ARG A 224 3.89 12.91 8.28
N ALA A 225 2.79 13.17 7.57
CA ALA A 225 2.70 13.01 6.13
C ALA A 225 3.67 13.94 5.38
N LEU A 226 3.78 15.20 5.80
CA LEU A 226 4.72 16.16 5.22
C LEU A 226 6.19 15.76 5.46
N LEU A 227 6.52 15.23 6.64
CA LEU A 227 7.85 14.69 6.91
C LEU A 227 8.17 13.49 6.02
N LEU A 228 7.22 12.57 5.87
CA LEU A 228 7.37 11.41 4.99
C LEU A 228 7.51 11.84 3.52
N GLU A 229 6.72 12.80 3.06
CA GLU A 229 6.84 13.36 1.71
C GLU A 229 8.23 13.93 1.46
N LYS A 230 8.77 14.69 2.42
CA LYS A 230 10.14 15.23 2.33
C LYS A 230 11.17 14.11 2.25
N GLN A 231 11.05 13.07 3.09
CA GLN A 231 11.94 11.92 3.08
C GLN A 231 11.89 11.18 1.73
N LEU A 232 10.69 10.93 1.20
CA LEU A 232 10.51 10.29 -0.10
C LEU A 232 11.12 11.10 -1.25
N LYS A 233 11.02 12.43 -1.21
CA LYS A 233 11.70 13.30 -2.20
C LYS A 233 13.22 13.17 -2.12
N GLU A 234 13.78 13.13 -0.92
CA GLU A 234 15.22 12.93 -0.73
C GLU A 234 15.68 11.55 -1.22
N ASP A 235 14.91 10.50 -0.93
CA ASP A 235 15.25 9.14 -1.35
C ASP A 235 15.09 8.95 -2.86
N LEU A 236 14.06 9.55 -3.49
CA LEU A 236 13.93 9.58 -4.94
C LEU A 236 15.14 10.24 -5.58
N LYS A 237 15.62 11.35 -5.02
CA LYS A 237 16.83 12.03 -5.50
C LYS A 237 18.06 11.09 -5.42
N LYS A 238 18.28 10.42 -4.30
CA LYS A 238 19.38 9.45 -4.14
C LYS A 238 19.28 8.29 -5.13
N VAL A 239 18.09 7.73 -5.31
CA VAL A 239 17.84 6.62 -6.25
C VAL A 239 18.11 7.08 -7.69
N LYS A 240 17.72 8.30 -8.04
CA LYS A 240 18.02 8.87 -9.35
C LYS A 240 19.53 9.01 -9.58
N GLU A 241 20.25 9.55 -8.60
CA GLU A 241 21.72 9.67 -8.66
C GLU A 241 22.41 8.29 -8.78
N SER A 242 21.97 7.27 -8.03
CA SER A 242 22.53 5.92 -8.16
C SER A 242 22.20 5.29 -9.51
N LEU A 243 20.99 5.52 -10.03
CA LEU A 243 20.59 5.02 -11.34
C LEU A 243 21.46 5.63 -12.45
N GLU A 244 21.74 6.94 -12.40
CA GLU A 244 22.65 7.59 -13.36
C GLU A 244 24.05 6.94 -13.32
N VAL A 245 24.59 6.65 -12.14
CA VAL A 245 25.88 5.95 -11.99
C VAL A 245 25.83 4.52 -12.56
N ASP A 246 24.78 3.77 -12.23
CA ASP A 246 24.62 2.38 -12.69
C ASP A 246 24.42 2.30 -14.20
N THR A 247 23.68 3.24 -14.80
CA THR A 247 23.53 3.33 -16.25
C THR A 247 24.86 3.62 -16.94
N ALA A 248 25.64 4.59 -16.45
CA ALA A 248 26.98 4.86 -16.98
C ALA A 248 27.92 3.65 -16.85
N LYS A 249 27.82 2.90 -15.74
CA LYS A 249 28.59 1.67 -15.54
C LYS A 249 28.15 0.59 -16.53
N ALA A 250 26.85 0.36 -16.70
CA ALA A 250 26.32 -0.60 -17.66
C ALA A 250 26.74 -0.26 -19.09
N ASP A 251 26.69 1.02 -19.47
CA ASP A 251 27.13 1.50 -20.78
C ASP A 251 28.64 1.24 -20.99
N SER A 252 29.48 1.50 -19.98
CA SER A 252 30.92 1.20 -20.08
C SER A 252 31.19 -0.31 -20.20
N GLN A 253 30.41 -1.15 -19.52
CA GLN A 253 30.50 -2.60 -19.63
C GLN A 253 30.06 -3.10 -21.00
N LEU A 254 29.00 -2.51 -21.57
CA LEU A 254 28.52 -2.80 -22.91
C LEU A 254 29.60 -2.47 -23.96
N GLN A 255 30.21 -1.29 -23.87
CA GLN A 255 31.32 -0.89 -24.75
C GLN A 255 32.52 -1.83 -24.62
N ASN A 256 32.87 -2.25 -23.39
CA ASN A 256 33.95 -3.20 -23.16
C ASN A 256 33.63 -4.59 -23.75
N LEU A 257 32.38 -5.06 -23.63
CA LEU A 257 31.94 -6.32 -24.24
C LEU A 257 32.00 -6.26 -25.77
N GLU A 258 31.59 -5.14 -26.37
CA GLU A 258 31.70 -4.92 -27.82
C GLU A 258 33.16 -4.92 -28.28
N PHE A 259 34.05 -4.23 -27.54
CA PHE A 259 35.49 -4.25 -27.80
C PHE A 259 36.07 -5.67 -27.73
N LEU A 260 35.75 -6.44 -26.68
CA LEU A 260 36.22 -7.82 -26.52
C LEU A 260 35.70 -8.74 -27.63
N LYS A 261 34.44 -8.54 -28.05
CA LYS A 261 33.86 -9.28 -29.18
C LYS A 261 34.65 -9.00 -30.46
N ASN A 262 34.86 -7.73 -30.82
CA ASN A 262 35.62 -7.33 -32.00
C ASN A 262 37.05 -7.88 -31.94
N LYS A 263 37.72 -7.78 -30.77
CA LYS A 263 39.06 -8.34 -30.58
C LYS A 263 39.10 -9.85 -30.75
N SER A 264 38.06 -10.56 -30.31
CA SER A 264 37.96 -12.02 -30.50
C SER A 264 37.78 -12.40 -31.96
N GLU A 265 37.06 -11.59 -32.74
CA GLU A 265 36.89 -11.78 -34.19
C GLU A 265 38.21 -11.53 -34.92
N ASP A 266 38.93 -10.45 -34.58
CA ASP A 266 40.27 -10.17 -35.10
C ASP A 266 41.24 -11.32 -34.83
N LEU A 267 41.29 -11.82 -33.59
CA LEU A 267 42.16 -12.95 -33.23
C LEU A 267 41.79 -14.23 -33.99
N LYS A 268 40.50 -14.49 -34.23
CA LYS A 268 40.06 -15.62 -35.06
C LYS A 268 40.57 -15.49 -36.50
N LEU A 269 40.55 -14.29 -37.07
CA LEU A 269 41.10 -14.02 -38.40
C LEU A 269 42.62 -14.23 -38.41
N GLU A 270 43.35 -13.69 -37.42
CA GLU A 270 44.80 -13.88 -37.30
C GLU A 270 45.19 -15.36 -37.14
N ILE A 271 44.45 -16.13 -36.33
CA ILE A 271 44.66 -17.56 -36.16
C ILE A 271 44.44 -18.27 -37.50
N LYS A 272 43.34 -17.98 -38.20
CA LYS A 272 43.04 -18.60 -39.49
C LYS A 272 44.13 -18.28 -40.53
N ASP A 273 44.58 -17.04 -40.62
CA ASP A 273 45.68 -16.63 -41.49
C ASP A 273 46.99 -17.35 -41.14
N ALA A 274 47.29 -17.54 -39.85
CA ALA A 274 48.46 -18.26 -39.39
C ALA A 274 48.37 -19.77 -39.70
N GLU A 275 47.19 -20.36 -39.53
CA GLU A 275 46.90 -21.75 -39.90
C GLU A 275 47.04 -21.96 -41.41
N GLU A 276 46.51 -21.06 -42.24
CA GLU A 276 46.67 -21.10 -43.69
C GLU A 276 48.16 -20.96 -44.10
N LYS A 277 48.92 -20.09 -43.45
CA LYS A 277 50.38 -19.96 -43.67
C LYS A 277 51.15 -21.22 -43.25
N LEU A 278 50.76 -21.86 -42.13
CA LEU A 278 51.35 -23.13 -41.67
C LEU A 278 51.03 -24.28 -42.62
N ALA A 279 49.79 -24.33 -43.13
CA ALA A 279 49.41 -25.31 -44.15
C ALA A 279 50.18 -25.09 -45.45
N ALA A 280 50.34 -23.83 -45.89
CA ALA A 280 51.09 -23.48 -47.11
C ALA A 280 52.59 -23.78 -47.00
N SER A 281 53.18 -23.73 -45.80
CA SER A 281 54.57 -24.12 -45.56
C SER A 281 54.79 -25.64 -45.48
N GLY A 282 53.72 -26.43 -45.59
CA GLY A 282 53.76 -27.89 -45.65
C GLY A 282 53.72 -28.59 -44.29
N LEU A 283 53.32 -27.89 -43.22
CA LEU A 283 53.12 -28.52 -41.91
C LEU A 283 51.75 -29.23 -41.85
N ASP A 284 51.76 -30.55 -42.03
CA ASP A 284 50.59 -31.42 -41.89
C ASP A 284 50.31 -31.78 -40.41
N GLN A 285 49.06 -32.09 -40.04
CA GLN A 285 48.66 -32.50 -38.68
C GLN A 285 49.42 -33.74 -38.18
N THR A 286 49.99 -34.53 -39.10
CA THR A 286 50.90 -35.65 -38.83
C THR A 286 52.24 -35.23 -38.24
N LEU A 287 52.69 -33.99 -38.46
CA LEU A 287 53.94 -33.41 -37.93
C LEU A 287 53.74 -32.64 -36.62
N THR A 288 52.51 -32.63 -36.08
CA THR A 288 52.22 -31.99 -34.80
C THR A 288 52.92 -32.75 -33.66
N HIS A 289 53.36 -32.05 -32.61
CA HIS A 289 54.08 -32.64 -31.47
C HIS A 289 53.38 -33.89 -30.90
N GLY A 290 52.04 -33.89 -30.82
CA GLY A 290 51.27 -35.05 -30.35
C GLY A 290 51.38 -36.27 -31.26
N SER A 291 51.35 -36.07 -32.58
CA SER A 291 51.53 -37.12 -33.59
C SER A 291 52.96 -37.65 -33.59
N LEU A 292 53.94 -36.75 -33.46
CA LEU A 292 55.36 -37.10 -33.37
C LEU A 292 55.68 -37.90 -32.09
N MET A 293 55.07 -37.54 -30.96
CA MET A 293 55.15 -38.30 -29.71
C MET A 293 54.56 -39.70 -29.85
N LYS A 294 53.41 -39.83 -30.51
CA LYS A 294 52.80 -41.15 -30.77
C LYS A 294 53.70 -42.01 -31.66
N LEU A 295 54.23 -41.46 -32.75
CA LEU A 295 55.14 -42.18 -33.65
C LEU A 295 56.45 -42.55 -32.94
N SER A 296 57.00 -41.66 -32.12
CA SER A 296 58.19 -41.93 -31.30
C SER A 296 57.93 -43.08 -30.31
N LYS A 297 56.77 -43.08 -29.67
CA LYS A 297 56.35 -44.15 -28.77
C LYS A 297 56.22 -45.49 -29.51
N GLU A 298 55.60 -45.50 -30.68
CA GLU A 298 55.45 -46.68 -31.53
C GLU A 298 56.80 -47.22 -32.03
N VAL A 299 57.73 -46.33 -32.41
CA VAL A 299 59.10 -46.71 -32.77
C VAL A 299 59.84 -47.32 -31.58
N ALA A 300 59.68 -46.77 -30.38
CA ALA A 300 60.29 -47.31 -29.17
C ALA A 300 59.71 -48.69 -28.80
N GLU A 301 58.40 -48.89 -28.97
CA GLU A 301 57.73 -50.18 -28.79
C GLU A 301 58.26 -51.22 -29.81
N LEU A 302 58.32 -50.87 -31.11
CA LEU A 302 58.89 -51.73 -32.15
C LEU A 302 60.38 -52.02 -31.93
N GLN A 303 61.16 -51.06 -31.44
CA GLN A 303 62.56 -51.29 -31.07
C GLN A 303 62.69 -52.29 -29.91
N ASN A 304 61.83 -52.19 -28.90
CA ASN A 304 61.79 -53.16 -27.80
C ASN A 304 61.42 -54.57 -28.28
N GLU A 305 60.63 -54.71 -29.35
CA GLU A 305 60.31 -56.00 -29.98
C GLU A 305 61.45 -56.53 -30.86
N ILE A 306 62.19 -55.67 -31.56
CA ILE A 306 63.32 -56.06 -32.43
C ILE A 306 64.51 -56.58 -31.60
N VAL A 307 64.76 -56.03 -30.40
CA VAL A 307 65.87 -56.45 -29.53
C VAL A 307 65.87 -57.96 -29.23
N PRO A 308 64.78 -58.58 -28.74
CA PRO A 308 64.75 -60.03 -28.51
C PRO A 308 64.77 -60.84 -29.81
N LEU A 309 64.09 -60.39 -30.87
CA LEU A 309 64.10 -61.08 -32.18
C LEU A 309 65.50 -61.14 -32.80
N LYS A 310 66.28 -60.05 -32.68
CA LYS A 310 67.67 -60.03 -33.13
C LYS A 310 68.55 -60.95 -32.29
N LYS A 311 68.33 -61.01 -30.98
CA LYS A 311 69.00 -61.96 -30.08
C LYS A 311 68.68 -63.42 -30.44
N GLU A 312 67.45 -63.70 -30.86
CA GLU A 312 67.06 -65.01 -31.36
C GLU A 312 67.76 -65.32 -32.70
N LEU A 313 67.79 -64.36 -33.63
CA LEU A 313 68.49 -64.51 -34.91
C LEU A 313 69.99 -64.77 -34.75
N ASP A 314 70.66 -64.02 -33.88
CA ASP A 314 72.08 -64.22 -33.57
C ASP A 314 72.31 -65.63 -32.97
N SER A 315 71.37 -66.13 -32.14
CA SER A 315 71.44 -67.51 -31.61
C SER A 315 71.28 -68.59 -32.68
N TYR A 316 70.53 -68.33 -33.76
CA TYR A 316 70.42 -69.26 -34.89
C TYR A 316 71.65 -69.18 -35.82
N LEU A 317 72.33 -68.04 -35.89
CA LEU A 317 73.56 -67.86 -36.67
C LEU A 317 74.80 -68.48 -36.01
N ASP A 318 74.78 -68.67 -34.69
CA ASP A 318 75.83 -69.38 -33.92
C ASP A 318 75.78 -70.92 -34.06
N LEU A 319 74.72 -71.47 -34.67
CA LEU A 319 74.61 -72.91 -34.92
C LEU A 319 75.33 -73.30 -36.23
N THR A 320 76.54 -73.85 -36.10
CA THR A 320 77.29 -74.36 -37.26
C THR A 320 76.59 -75.55 -37.95
N PRO A 321 76.46 -75.54 -39.29
CA PRO A 321 75.70 -76.54 -40.04
C PRO A 321 76.54 -77.80 -40.28
N ASN A 322 76.74 -78.62 -39.25
CA ASN A 322 77.19 -79.99 -39.44
C ASN A 322 76.74 -80.90 -38.27
N SER A 323 75.71 -81.71 -38.52
CA SER A 323 75.10 -82.64 -37.56
C SER A 323 76.11 -83.60 -36.90
N SER A 324 77.25 -83.85 -37.53
CA SER A 324 78.27 -84.81 -37.03
C SER A 324 79.22 -84.18 -36.01
N LEU A 325 79.30 -82.85 -35.93
CA LEU A 325 80.17 -82.09 -35.00
C LEU A 325 79.43 -81.70 -33.71
N VAL A 326 78.09 -81.65 -33.77
CA VAL A 326 77.21 -81.35 -32.63
C VAL A 326 77.28 -82.47 -31.59
N ASP A 327 77.29 -83.74 -32.00
CA ASP A 327 77.42 -84.86 -31.05
C ASP A 327 78.77 -84.84 -30.33
N VAL A 328 79.84 -84.46 -31.04
CA VAL A 328 81.18 -84.33 -30.44
C VAL A 328 81.24 -83.16 -29.46
N LYS A 329 80.63 -82.01 -29.80
CA LYS A 329 80.61 -80.84 -28.92
C LYS A 329 79.65 -81.01 -27.74
N ILE A 330 78.54 -81.72 -27.91
CA ILE A 330 77.65 -82.13 -26.81
C ILE A 330 78.41 -83.05 -25.86
N GLU A 331 79.14 -84.05 -26.36
CA GLU A 331 79.92 -84.98 -25.53
C GLU A 331 81.09 -84.26 -24.82
N GLU A 332 81.72 -83.29 -25.47
CA GLU A 332 82.76 -82.43 -24.88
C GLU A 332 82.18 -81.54 -23.77
N VAL A 333 81.05 -80.87 -24.00
CA VAL A 333 80.36 -80.07 -22.97
C VAL A 333 79.82 -80.96 -21.85
N LYS A 334 79.41 -82.19 -22.15
CA LYS A 334 79.02 -83.18 -21.12
C LYS A 334 80.17 -83.56 -20.23
N ARG A 335 81.37 -83.74 -20.80
CA ARG A 335 82.60 -83.99 -20.03
C ARG A 335 83.04 -82.77 -19.22
N GLU A 336 82.92 -81.57 -19.78
CA GLU A 336 83.20 -80.34 -19.04
C GLU A 336 82.19 -80.13 -17.89
N LEU A 337 80.92 -80.47 -18.11
CA LEU A 337 79.89 -80.44 -17.07
C LEU A 337 80.14 -81.49 -15.99
N GLU A 338 80.47 -82.74 -16.34
CA GLU A 338 80.86 -83.77 -15.37
C GLU A 338 82.12 -83.36 -14.60
N ALA A 339 83.08 -82.69 -15.23
CA ALA A 339 84.26 -82.18 -14.56
C ALA A 339 83.92 -81.07 -13.54
N VAL A 340 83.07 -80.11 -13.93
CA VAL A 340 82.63 -79.02 -13.04
C VAL A 340 81.69 -79.55 -11.94
N GLU A 341 80.83 -80.51 -12.24
CA GLU A 341 79.94 -81.15 -11.26
C GLU A 341 80.72 -82.05 -10.30
N ALA A 342 81.80 -82.69 -10.76
CA ALA A 342 82.75 -83.39 -9.90
C ALA A 342 83.60 -82.44 -9.06
N GLU A 343 83.98 -81.27 -9.59
CA GLU A 343 84.70 -80.23 -8.83
C GLU A 343 83.81 -79.59 -7.77
N PHE A 344 82.55 -79.30 -8.12
CA PHE A 344 81.51 -78.84 -7.20
C PHE A 344 81.18 -79.90 -6.15
N SER A 345 81.06 -81.17 -6.55
CA SER A 345 80.88 -82.30 -5.62
C SER A 345 82.09 -82.48 -4.71
N ARG A 346 83.32 -82.26 -5.19
CA ARG A 346 84.54 -82.21 -4.34
C ARG A 346 84.53 -81.05 -3.36
N GLN A 347 84.07 -79.87 -3.78
CA GLN A 347 83.92 -78.72 -2.89
C GLN A 347 82.84 -78.96 -1.84
N ILE A 348 81.72 -79.58 -2.21
CA ILE A 348 80.66 -79.98 -1.29
C ILE A 348 81.16 -81.06 -0.33
N ASP A 349 81.86 -82.09 -0.81
CA ASP A 349 82.39 -83.17 0.04
C ASP A 349 83.49 -82.69 1.00
N MET A 350 84.32 -81.72 0.59
CA MET A 350 85.24 -81.01 1.52
C MET A 350 84.48 -80.19 2.56
N LEU A 351 83.38 -79.54 2.19
CA LEU A 351 82.54 -78.78 3.13
C LEU A 351 81.77 -79.70 4.10
N THR A 352 81.43 -80.93 3.71
CA THR A 352 80.70 -81.89 4.57
C THR A 352 81.56 -82.85 5.39
N LEU A 353 82.87 -82.97 5.11
CA LEU A 353 83.82 -83.74 5.94
C LEU A 353 84.39 -82.96 7.14
N GLU A 354 84.18 -81.65 7.22
CA GLU A 354 84.66 -80.83 8.36
C GLU A 354 83.58 -80.44 9.39
N LEU A 355 82.34 -80.90 9.31
CA LEU A 355 81.36 -80.73 10.40
C LEU A 355 80.44 -81.94 10.58
N PRO A 356 80.50 -82.61 11.76
CA PRO A 356 79.75 -82.09 12.91
C PRO A 356 80.43 -82.21 14.29
N LYS A 357 80.18 -81.21 15.15
CA LYS A 357 79.29 -81.35 16.32
C LYS A 357 78.65 -79.97 16.69
N PRO A 358 77.53 -79.94 17.45
CA PRO A 358 76.43 -78.98 17.26
C PRO A 358 76.49 -77.73 18.16
N GLY A 359 75.74 -76.69 17.77
CA GLY A 359 75.55 -75.50 18.60
C GLY A 359 74.43 -74.56 18.13
N LYS A 360 73.21 -74.85 18.63
CA LYS A 360 72.26 -73.91 19.25
C LYS A 360 71.69 -72.67 18.50
N LEU A 361 70.36 -72.60 18.66
CA LEU A 361 69.48 -71.45 18.95
C LEU A 361 69.14 -70.46 17.81
N PHE A 362 67.83 -70.47 17.47
CA PHE A 362 66.80 -69.39 17.60
C PHE A 362 67.19 -67.92 17.35
N PRO A 363 66.20 -67.01 17.22
CA PRO A 363 64.80 -67.15 16.82
C PRO A 363 64.46 -66.41 15.51
#